data_AF-A0A645GWB7-F1
#
_entry.id   AF-A0A645GWB7-F1
#
_cell.length_a   1.000
_cell.length_b   1.000
_cell.length_c   1.000
_cell.angle_alpha   90.00
_cell.angle_beta   90.00
_cell.angle_gamma   90.00
#
_symmetry.space_group_name_H-M   'P 1'
#
loop_
_entity.id
_entity.type
_entity.pdbx_description
1 polymer ?
#
loop_
_entity_poly.entity_id
_entity_poly.type
_entity_poly.pdbx_seq_one_letter_code
_entity_poly.pdbx_strand_id
1 'polypeptide(L)'
;MVSTIADFEVKLVTNENNNSESCQAIIEGLEKELDRLNRKDDEQHDLLEEGFYTKEIFIKRNIMLQEDKERITTAIKNAGETLPRHIDYKELIATFTEALDSLQRDDVDPAIKNMLLKKCIDKITYSRHTENRTKYDNTPFTVNVQLRI
;
A
#
# COMPACT_ATOMS: atom_id res chain seq x y z
N MET A 1 -24.86 6.40 8.62
CA MET A 1 -23.59 5.91 9.20
C MET A 1 -23.46 4.38 9.12
N VAL A 2 -24.50 3.58 9.40
CA VAL A 2 -24.47 2.10 9.25
C VAL A 2 -24.13 1.63 7.81
N SER A 3 -24.53 2.40 6.79
CA SER A 3 -24.24 2.12 5.38
C SER A 3 -22.75 2.16 5.01
N THR A 4 -21.92 2.89 5.75
CA THR A 4 -20.52 3.09 5.37
C THR A 4 -19.63 1.92 5.77
N ILE A 5 -19.92 1.26 6.89
CA ILE A 5 -19.19 0.06 7.34
C ILE A 5 -19.50 -1.12 6.43
N ALA A 6 -20.78 -1.30 6.06
CA ALA A 6 -21.20 -2.33 5.09
C ALA A 6 -20.52 -2.15 3.71
N ASP A 7 -20.35 -0.91 3.25
CA ASP A 7 -19.60 -0.61 2.02
C ASP A 7 -18.11 -1.00 2.11
N PHE A 8 -17.50 -0.88 3.30
CA PHE A 8 -16.12 -1.34 3.53
C PHE A 8 -16.02 -2.86 3.62
N GLU A 9 -17.00 -3.54 4.22
CA GLU A 9 -17.07 -5.00 4.26
C GLU A 9 -17.19 -5.59 2.84
N VAL A 10 -18.03 -5.00 1.98
CA VAL A 10 -18.18 -5.42 0.58
C VAL A 10 -16.89 -5.18 -0.22
N LYS A 11 -16.22 -4.04 0.01
CA LYS A 11 -14.92 -3.74 -0.63
C LYS A 11 -13.80 -4.66 -0.16
N LEU A 12 -13.74 -5.02 1.13
CA LEU A 12 -12.79 -5.99 1.69
C LEU A 12 -12.94 -7.35 0.99
N VAL A 13 -14.15 -7.90 0.96
CA VAL A 13 -14.43 -9.23 0.38
C VAL A 13 -14.12 -9.28 -1.12
N THR A 14 -14.33 -8.18 -1.84
CA THR A 14 -14.13 -8.14 -3.31
C THR A 14 -12.68 -7.84 -3.71
N ASN A 15 -11.96 -7.04 -2.91
CA ASN A 15 -10.60 -6.58 -3.20
C ASN A 15 -9.51 -7.59 -2.79
N GLU A 16 -9.64 -8.24 -1.63
CA GLU A 16 -8.66 -9.25 -1.17
C GLU A 16 -8.55 -10.45 -2.11
N ASN A 17 -9.67 -10.90 -2.69
CA ASN A 17 -9.71 -12.12 -3.50
C ASN A 17 -9.15 -11.96 -4.92
N ASN A 18 -9.07 -10.74 -5.48
CA ASN A 18 -8.74 -10.57 -6.91
C ASN A 18 -7.40 -9.87 -7.17
N ASN A 19 -6.98 -8.93 -6.31
CA ASN A 19 -5.80 -8.11 -6.58
C ASN A 19 -4.53 -8.66 -5.92
N SER A 20 -4.63 -9.17 -4.69
CA SER A 20 -3.47 -9.65 -3.94
C SER A 20 -2.86 -10.92 -4.55
N GLU A 21 -3.69 -11.91 -4.91
CA GLU A 21 -3.21 -13.16 -5.53
C GLU A 21 -2.61 -12.94 -6.92
N SER A 22 -3.23 -12.07 -7.73
CA SER A 22 -2.77 -11.75 -9.08
C SER A 22 -1.43 -11.02 -9.07
N CYS A 23 -1.28 -10.01 -8.21
CA CYS A 23 -0.02 -9.26 -8.09
C CYS A 23 1.11 -10.12 -7.51
N GLN A 24 0.81 -11.01 -6.56
CA GLN A 24 1.81 -11.90 -5.98
C GLN A 24 2.30 -12.93 -7.00
N ALA A 25 1.42 -13.51 -7.82
CA ALA A 25 1.80 -14.40 -8.91
C ALA A 25 2.69 -13.73 -9.96
N ILE A 26 2.46 -12.43 -10.24
CA ILE A 26 3.31 -11.65 -11.15
C ILE A 26 4.71 -11.45 -10.56
N ILE A 27 4.81 -11.11 -9.27
CA ILE A 27 6.11 -10.93 -8.59
C ILE A 27 6.88 -12.25 -8.57
N GLU A 28 6.24 -13.36 -8.20
CA GLU A 28 6.88 -14.69 -8.21
C GLU A 28 7.36 -15.10 -9.61
N GLY A 29 6.62 -14.72 -10.66
CA GLY A 29 7.03 -14.95 -12.04
C GLY A 29 8.29 -14.14 -12.42
N LEU A 30 8.35 -12.88 -12.01
CA LEU A 30 9.49 -12.00 -12.25
C LEU A 30 10.73 -12.44 -11.46
N GLU A 31 10.56 -12.90 -10.21
CA GLU A 31 11.63 -13.45 -9.38
C GLU A 31 12.23 -14.72 -9.99
N LYS A 32 11.39 -15.64 -10.49
CA LYS A 32 11.85 -16.85 -11.20
C LYS A 32 12.65 -16.52 -12.46
N GLU A 33 12.24 -15.50 -13.19
CA GLU A 33 12.98 -15.07 -14.38
C GLU A 33 14.32 -14.41 -14.00
N LEU A 34 14.37 -13.64 -12.90
CA LEU A 34 15.62 -13.11 -12.37
C LEU A 34 16.58 -14.22 -11.96
N ASP A 35 16.10 -15.26 -11.26
CA ASP A 35 16.88 -16.44 -10.91
C ASP A 35 17.43 -17.15 -12.16
N ARG A 36 16.63 -17.24 -13.22
CA ARG A 36 17.08 -17.82 -14.50
C ARG A 36 18.19 -16.99 -15.13
N LEU A 37 18.11 -15.66 -15.08
CA LEU A 37 19.18 -14.78 -15.57
C LEU A 37 20.44 -14.86 -14.71
N ASN A 38 20.32 -15.06 -13.39
CA ASN A 38 21.46 -15.26 -12.52
C ASN A 38 22.21 -16.56 -12.85
N ARG A 39 21.51 -17.67 -13.06
CA ARG A 39 22.16 -18.92 -13.49
C ARG A 39 22.88 -18.79 -14.84
N LYS A 40 22.29 -18.04 -15.79
CA LYS A 40 22.96 -17.74 -17.06
C LYS A 40 24.20 -16.88 -16.89
N ASP A 41 24.24 -16.04 -15.87
CA ASP A 41 25.42 -15.23 -15.55
C ASP A 41 26.55 -16.14 -15.07
N ASP A 42 26.26 -17.02 -14.11
CA ASP A 42 27.20 -18.02 -13.59
C ASP A 42 27.74 -18.90 -14.74
N GLU A 43 26.86 -19.44 -15.58
CA GLU A 43 27.25 -20.24 -16.76
C GLU A 43 28.15 -19.46 -17.74
N GLN A 44 27.93 -18.15 -17.95
CA GLN A 44 28.79 -17.35 -18.81
C GLN A 44 30.18 -17.14 -18.21
N HIS A 45 30.28 -17.03 -16.88
CA HIS A 45 31.55 -16.92 -16.19
C HIS A 45 32.34 -18.23 -16.28
N ASP A 46 31.68 -19.37 -16.04
CA ASP A 46 32.29 -20.70 -16.19
C ASP A 46 32.84 -20.90 -17.61
N LEU A 47 32.06 -20.56 -18.65
CA LEU A 47 32.49 -20.66 -20.06
C LEU A 47 33.66 -19.73 -20.41
N LEU A 48 33.80 -18.59 -19.72
CA LEU A 48 34.95 -17.71 -19.87
C LEU A 48 36.20 -18.29 -19.19
N GLU A 49 36.04 -18.85 -17.98
CA GLU A 49 37.13 -19.48 -17.22
C GLU A 49 37.67 -20.73 -17.92
N GLU A 50 36.78 -21.54 -18.50
CA GLU A 50 37.12 -22.70 -19.32
C GLU A 50 37.70 -22.33 -20.69
N GLY A 51 37.66 -21.03 -21.06
CA GLY A 51 38.23 -20.50 -22.29
C GLY A 51 37.40 -20.74 -23.55
N PHE A 52 36.15 -21.20 -23.42
CA PHE A 52 35.21 -21.33 -24.54
C PHE A 52 34.78 -19.96 -25.07
N TYR A 53 34.73 -18.93 -24.22
CA TYR A 53 34.46 -17.56 -24.63
C TYR A 53 35.72 -16.71 -24.70
N THR A 54 35.78 -15.87 -25.74
CA THR A 54 36.72 -14.75 -25.76
C THR A 54 36.18 -13.63 -24.87
N LYS A 55 37.09 -12.79 -24.36
CA LYS A 55 36.73 -11.64 -23.55
C LYS A 55 35.75 -10.71 -24.27
N GLU A 56 35.88 -10.52 -25.58
CA GLU A 56 34.96 -9.64 -26.32
C GLU A 56 33.54 -10.20 -26.40
N ILE A 57 33.40 -11.52 -26.60
CA ILE A 57 32.09 -12.20 -26.65
C ILE A 57 31.43 -12.16 -25.29
N PHE A 58 32.19 -12.45 -24.23
CA PHE A 58 31.70 -12.39 -22.85
C PHE A 58 31.21 -10.97 -22.49
N ILE A 59 31.99 -9.93 -22.78
CA ILE A 59 31.60 -8.54 -22.48
C ILE A 59 30.28 -8.18 -23.19
N LYS A 60 30.13 -8.51 -24.48
CA LYS A 60 28.89 -8.25 -25.22
C LYS A 60 27.68 -8.94 -24.59
N ARG A 61 27.82 -10.22 -24.23
CA ARG A 61 26.72 -11.00 -23.65
C ARG A 61 26.40 -10.57 -22.23
N ASN A 62 27.41 -10.24 -21.43
CA ASN A 62 27.22 -9.74 -20.08
C ASN A 62 26.48 -8.40 -20.09
N ILE A 63 26.81 -7.46 -20.99
CA ILE A 63 26.07 -6.19 -21.11
C ILE A 63 24.58 -6.45 -21.35
N MET A 64 24.24 -7.29 -22.32
CA MET A 64 22.83 -7.63 -22.61
C MET A 64 22.15 -8.31 -21.42
N LEU A 65 22.87 -9.18 -20.71
CA LEU A 65 22.35 -9.87 -19.53
C LEU A 65 22.09 -8.90 -18.37
N GLN A 66 22.99 -7.95 -18.12
CA GLN A 66 22.82 -6.94 -17.08
C GLN A 66 21.66 -5.99 -17.40
N GLU A 67 21.49 -5.58 -18.67
CA GLU A 67 20.33 -4.79 -19.10
C GLU A 67 19.01 -5.54 -18.85
N ASP A 68 18.97 -6.85 -19.13
CA ASP A 68 17.80 -7.68 -18.85
C ASP A 68 17.53 -7.81 -17.33
N LYS A 69 18.58 -7.99 -16.51
CA LYS A 69 18.47 -8.04 -15.05
C LYS A 69 17.96 -6.72 -14.47
N GLU A 70 18.48 -5.57 -14.94
CA GLU A 70 18.02 -4.24 -14.52
C GLU A 70 16.56 -4.00 -14.88
N ARG A 71 16.13 -4.41 -16.09
CA ARG A 71 14.74 -4.31 -16.53
C ARG A 71 13.81 -5.10 -15.61
N ILE A 72 14.17 -6.34 -15.27
CA ILE A 72 13.35 -7.19 -14.39
C ILE A 72 13.34 -6.66 -12.96
N THR A 73 14.48 -6.24 -12.43
CA THR A 73 14.58 -5.66 -11.09
C THR A 73 13.73 -4.40 -10.97
N THR A 74 13.74 -3.56 -12.00
CA THR A 74 12.87 -2.37 -12.08
C THR A 74 11.39 -2.76 -12.17
N ALA A 75 11.04 -3.81 -12.93
CA ALA A 75 9.68 -4.32 -13.00
C ALA A 75 9.18 -4.86 -11.65
N ILE A 76 10.03 -5.58 -10.89
CA ILE A 76 9.72 -6.06 -9.54
C ILE A 76 9.49 -4.88 -8.59
N LYS A 77 10.40 -3.90 -8.60
CA LYS A 77 10.27 -2.70 -7.77
C LYS A 77 8.98 -1.94 -8.08
N ASN A 78 8.69 -1.72 -9.37
CA ASN A 78 7.47 -1.05 -9.79
C ASN A 78 6.23 -1.87 -9.42
N ALA A 79 6.24 -3.18 -9.60
CA ALA A 79 5.14 -4.04 -9.16
C ALA A 79 4.91 -3.92 -7.64
N GLY A 80 5.98 -3.93 -6.83
CA GLY A 80 5.92 -3.74 -5.38
C GLY A 80 5.42 -2.35 -4.96
N GLU A 81 5.79 -1.29 -5.68
CA GLU A 81 5.30 0.08 -5.43
C GLU A 81 3.86 0.30 -5.94
N THR A 82 3.44 -0.45 -6.95
CA THR A 82 2.09 -0.39 -7.55
C THR A 82 1.11 -1.32 -6.84
N LEU A 83 1.57 -2.28 -6.04
CA LEU A 83 0.70 -2.93 -5.05
C LEU A 83 0.13 -1.80 -4.19
N PRO A 84 -1.20 -1.60 -4.17
CA PRO A 84 -1.78 -0.70 -3.19
C PRO A 84 -1.27 -1.17 -1.83
N ARG A 85 -0.67 -0.24 -1.06
CA ARG A 85 -0.31 -0.44 0.36
C ARG A 85 -1.37 -1.36 0.93
N HIS A 86 -0.99 -2.53 1.41
CA HIS A 86 -1.92 -3.49 1.99
C HIS A 86 -2.70 -2.77 3.10
N ILE A 87 -3.87 -2.24 2.75
CA ILE A 87 -4.81 -1.67 3.71
C ILE A 87 -5.43 -2.94 4.26
N ASP A 88 -5.00 -3.32 5.47
CA ASP A 88 -5.66 -4.37 6.22
C ASP A 88 -7.05 -3.83 6.59
N TYR A 89 -8.01 -4.03 5.68
CA TYR A 89 -9.37 -3.58 5.89
C TYR A 89 -10.00 -4.28 7.09
N LYS A 90 -9.49 -5.45 7.53
CA LYS A 90 -9.94 -6.12 8.74
C LYS A 90 -9.49 -5.38 9.99
N GLU A 91 -8.22 -4.95 10.08
CA GLU A 91 -7.74 -4.08 11.15
C GLU A 91 -8.49 -2.73 11.14
N LEU A 92 -8.73 -2.19 9.94
CA LEU A 92 -9.47 -0.95 9.75
C LEU A 92 -10.91 -1.09 10.30
N ILE A 93 -11.67 -2.09 9.84
CA ILE A 93 -13.04 -2.34 10.30
C ILE A 93 -13.08 -2.57 11.81
N ALA A 94 -12.14 -3.33 12.37
CA ALA A 94 -12.06 -3.57 13.81
C ALA A 94 -11.86 -2.25 14.58
N THR A 95 -10.90 -1.43 14.15
CA THR A 95 -10.58 -0.14 14.80
C THR A 95 -11.75 0.84 14.68
N PHE A 96 -12.44 0.89 13.54
CA PHE A 96 -13.62 1.74 13.35
C PHE A 96 -14.81 1.29 14.18
N THR A 97 -15.03 -0.01 14.30
CA THR A 97 -16.11 -0.57 15.13
C THR A 97 -15.84 -0.30 16.60
N GLU A 98 -14.62 -0.55 17.07
CA GLU A 98 -14.19 -0.25 18.44
C GLU A 98 -14.30 1.25 18.77
N ALA A 99 -13.89 2.12 17.84
CA ALA A 99 -14.05 3.57 18.00
C ALA A 99 -15.52 3.96 18.12
N LEU A 100 -16.41 3.41 17.28
CA LEU A 100 -17.84 3.70 17.31
C LEU A 100 -18.49 3.23 18.62
N ASP A 101 -18.16 2.02 19.07
CA ASP A 101 -18.66 1.45 20.31
C ASP A 101 -18.18 2.25 21.52
N SER A 102 -16.91 2.65 21.54
CA SER A 102 -16.34 3.48 22.61
C SER A 102 -17.00 4.85 22.70
N LEU A 103 -17.45 5.42 21.58
CA LEU A 103 -18.15 6.70 21.56
C LEU A 103 -19.56 6.61 22.13
N GLN A 104 -20.27 5.51 21.85
CA GLN A 104 -21.65 5.29 22.33
C GLN A 104 -21.72 4.96 23.82
N ARG A 105 -20.63 4.45 24.39
CA ARG A 105 -20.56 4.08 25.81
C ARG A 105 -20.06 5.24 26.67
N ASP A 106 -20.80 5.59 27.72
CA ASP A 106 -20.40 6.63 28.67
C ASP A 106 -19.38 6.16 29.72
N ASP A 107 -19.11 4.86 29.79
CA ASP A 107 -18.21 4.24 30.77
C ASP A 107 -16.72 4.21 30.35
N VAL A 108 -16.41 4.63 29.12
CA VAL A 108 -15.04 4.62 28.59
C VAL A 108 -14.33 5.94 28.87
N ASP A 109 -13.08 5.86 29.34
CA ASP A 109 -12.23 7.02 29.59
C ASP A 109 -12.08 7.89 28.33
N PRO A 110 -12.33 9.22 28.42
CA PRO A 110 -12.08 10.18 27.35
C PRO A 110 -10.70 10.07 26.70
N ALA A 111 -9.67 9.65 27.44
CA ALA A 111 -8.33 9.42 26.89
C ALA A 111 -8.32 8.30 25.84
N ILE A 112 -9.01 7.20 26.11
CA ILE A 112 -9.13 6.04 25.21
C ILE A 112 -9.95 6.40 23.97
N LYS A 113 -11.07 7.14 24.15
CA LYS A 113 -11.88 7.63 23.02
C LYS A 113 -11.04 8.48 22.06
N ASN A 114 -10.23 9.40 22.60
CA ASN A 114 -9.35 10.25 21.78
C ASN A 114 -8.24 9.47 21.07
N MET A 115 -7.70 8.42 21.69
CA MET A 115 -6.73 7.54 21.07
C MET A 115 -7.33 6.83 19.86
N LEU A 116 -8.51 6.22 20.02
CA LEU A 116 -9.21 5.50 18.94
C LEU A 116 -9.59 6.44 17.80
N LEU A 117 -10.11 7.63 18.10
CA LEU A 117 -10.45 8.64 17.09
C LEU A 117 -9.25 9.09 16.27
N LYS A 118 -8.07 9.27 16.90
CA LYS A 118 -6.83 9.66 16.20
C LYS A 118 -6.28 8.57 15.28
N LYS A 119 -6.66 7.31 15.50
CA LYS A 119 -6.33 6.21 14.59
C LYS A 119 -7.23 6.24 13.35
N CYS A 120 -8.51 6.55 13.52
CA CYS A 120 -9.50 6.54 12.44
C CYS A 120 -9.57 7.84 11.62
N ILE A 121 -9.33 8.99 12.25
CA ILE A 121 -9.50 10.31 11.64
C ILE A 121 -8.14 10.88 11.25
N ASP A 122 -8.00 11.25 9.98
CA ASP A 122 -6.80 11.91 9.49
C ASP A 122 -6.87 13.43 9.69
N LYS A 123 -8.01 14.04 9.34
CA LYS A 123 -8.20 15.49 9.42
C LYS A 123 -9.64 15.86 9.72
N ILE A 124 -9.81 16.89 10.56
CA ILE A 124 -11.10 17.55 10.76
C ILE A 124 -10.96 19.00 10.30
N THR A 125 -11.76 19.40 9.31
CA THR A 125 -11.78 20.75 8.77
C THR A 125 -13.01 21.48 9.24
N TYR A 126 -12.82 22.62 9.89
CA TYR A 126 -13.89 23.50 10.35
C TYR A 126 -14.01 24.69 9.38
N SER A 127 -15.21 24.91 8.87
CA SER A 127 -15.53 26.02 7.96
C SER A 127 -16.64 26.86 8.58
N ARG A 128 -16.37 28.16 8.75
CA ARG A 128 -17.36 29.15 9.21
C ARG A 128 -17.97 29.84 7.99
N HIS A 129 -19.27 30.12 8.02
CA HIS A 129 -19.98 30.79 6.93
C HIS A 129 -20.00 32.32 7.03
N THR A 130 -19.20 32.90 7.94
CA THR A 130 -19.10 34.33 8.22
C THR A 130 -17.69 34.79 8.51
N GLU A 131 -17.39 36.03 8.13
CA GLU A 131 -16.15 36.73 8.47
C GLU A 131 -16.23 37.43 9.85
N ASN A 132 -17.42 37.53 10.42
CA ASN A 132 -17.63 38.11 11.74
C ASN A 132 -17.00 37.22 12.82
N ARG A 133 -16.03 37.78 13.55
CA ARG A 133 -15.28 37.10 14.63
C ARG A 133 -15.84 37.37 16.02
N THR A 134 -17.04 37.96 16.11
CA THR A 134 -17.63 38.32 17.40
C THR A 134 -18.16 37.08 18.11
N LYS A 135 -18.07 37.07 19.45
CA LYS A 135 -18.59 35.97 20.29
C LYS A 135 -20.12 35.80 20.25
N TYR A 136 -20.81 36.74 19.61
CA TYR A 136 -22.27 36.77 19.48
C TYR A 136 -22.75 36.29 18.10
N ASP A 137 -21.80 35.90 17.22
CA ASP A 137 -22.13 35.37 15.91
C ASP A 137 -22.57 33.90 16.01
N ASN A 138 -23.87 33.67 15.87
CA ASN A 138 -24.51 32.36 15.88
C ASN A 138 -24.61 31.73 14.49
N THR A 139 -23.84 32.23 13.51
CA THR A 139 -23.84 31.64 12.17
C THR A 139 -23.43 30.17 12.26
N PRO A 140 -24.18 29.26 11.59
CA PRO A 140 -23.79 27.87 11.51
C PRO A 140 -22.36 27.69 11.00
N PHE A 141 -21.70 26.64 11.46
CA PHE A 141 -20.43 26.19 10.91
C PHE A 141 -20.58 24.79 10.33
N THR A 142 -19.73 24.44 9.39
CA THR A 142 -19.66 23.10 8.80
C THR A 142 -18.39 22.41 9.29
N VAL A 143 -18.54 21.13 9.64
CA VAL A 143 -17.42 20.25 9.99
C VAL A 143 -17.31 19.19 8.91
N ASN A 144 -16.12 19.07 8.31
CA ASN A 144 -15.79 18.01 7.38
C ASN A 144 -14.76 17.09 8.03
N VAL A 145 -15.08 15.81 8.17
CA VAL A 145 -14.19 14.80 8.75
C VAL A 145 -13.65 13.93 7.63
N GLN A 146 -12.33 13.89 7.50
CA GLN A 146 -11.61 13.02 6.57
C GLN A 146 -11.02 11.83 7.34
N LEU A 147 -11.40 10.63 6.91
CA LEU A 147 -10.94 9.38 7.49
C LEU A 147 -9.56 9.00 6.95
N ARG A 148 -8.78 8.30 7.78
CA ARG A 148 -7.52 7.70 7.38
C ARG A 148 -7.83 6.35 6.70
N ILE A 149 -7.72 6.32 5.38
CA ILE A 149 -7.89 5.16 4.49
C ILE A 149 -6.71 5.07 3.54
#